data_AF-A0A7W6S314-F1
#
_entry.id   AF-A0A7W6S314-F1
#
_cell.length_a   1.000
_cell.length_b   1.000
_cell.length_c   1.000
_cell.angle_alpha   90.00
_cell.angle_beta   90.00
_cell.angle_gamma   90.00
#
_symmetry.space_group_name_H-M   'P 1'
#
loop_
_entity.id
_entity.type
_entity.pdbx_description
1 polymer ?
#
loop_
_entity_poly.entity_id
_entity_poly.type
_entity_poly.pdbx_seq_one_letter_code
_entity_poly.pdbx_strand_id
1 'polypeptide(L)'
;MTVLMPVIGYFILFGDFTSSLFSIVGQRIGLADTEAEEFTVNSLHFIYFGVLSFSISTIVYNIFCPDVIKIFSNRYEFFSQELAVITMERAKAINLELKEVFNLGETFILDDRAGDQSEKGSTRNDADGEKLERMRNAGVRSSREHWLSKHSGPVSNLLHKKYELYDNSGFGIRTFVFFSYLVSTLLMAIPTLITAAQIVLSLFN
;
A
#
# COMPACT_ATOMS: atom_id res chain seq x y z
N MET A 1 -1.11 -6.78 12.90
CA MET A 1 -2.35 -6.81 13.70
C MET A 1 -3.56 -7.35 12.92
N THR A 2 -3.66 -7.13 11.60
CA THR A 2 -4.80 -7.62 10.76
C THR A 2 -4.93 -9.14 10.63
N VAL A 3 -3.87 -9.91 10.87
CA VAL A 3 -3.90 -11.39 10.74
C VAL A 3 -4.70 -12.08 11.86
N LEU A 4 -4.82 -11.46 13.04
CA LEU A 4 -5.54 -12.01 14.19
C LEU A 4 -7.06 -11.75 14.14
N MET A 5 -7.49 -10.84 13.27
CA MET A 5 -8.87 -10.40 13.14
C MET A 5 -9.84 -11.51 12.69
N PRO A 6 -9.52 -12.40 11.73
CA PRO A 6 -10.42 -13.50 11.38
C PRO A 6 -10.54 -14.58 12.48
N VAL A 7 -9.47 -14.80 13.26
CA VAL A 7 -9.52 -15.74 14.40
C VAL A 7 -10.40 -15.18 15.51
N ILE A 8 -10.22 -13.90 15.85
CA ILE A 8 -11.09 -13.21 16.81
C ILE A 8 -12.53 -13.13 16.29
N GLY A 9 -12.72 -12.87 14.99
CA GLY A 9 -14.02 -12.85 14.34
C GLY A 9 -14.74 -14.19 14.39
N TYR A 10 -14.03 -15.31 14.24
CA TYR A 10 -14.58 -16.66 14.44
C TYR A 10 -15.10 -16.84 15.87
N PHE A 11 -14.28 -16.52 16.87
CA PHE A 11 -14.67 -16.64 18.28
C PHE A 11 -15.83 -15.71 18.65
N ILE A 12 -15.92 -14.53 18.04
CA ILE A 12 -17.05 -13.61 18.24
C ILE A 12 -18.31 -14.15 17.56
N LEU A 13 -18.25 -14.57 16.30
CA LEU A 13 -19.43 -15.00 15.54
C LEU A 13 -20.03 -16.29 16.10
N PHE A 14 -19.21 -17.26 16.49
CA PHE A 14 -19.67 -18.54 17.04
C PHE A 14 -19.79 -18.56 18.56
N GLY A 15 -19.64 -17.41 19.22
CA GLY A 15 -19.97 -17.28 20.64
C GLY A 15 -21.49 -17.33 20.85
N ASP A 16 -21.93 -18.01 21.91
CA ASP A 16 -23.34 -18.12 22.30
C ASP A 16 -24.05 -16.75 22.38
N PHE A 17 -23.29 -15.70 22.69
CA PHE A 17 -23.79 -14.33 22.73
C PHE A 17 -24.25 -13.83 21.35
N THR A 18 -23.47 -14.09 20.30
CA THR A 18 -23.77 -13.55 18.96
C THR A 18 -24.90 -14.32 18.29
N SER A 19 -24.96 -15.64 18.47
CA SER A 19 -26.11 -16.44 18.02
C SER A 19 -27.40 -16.00 18.72
N SER A 20 -27.34 -15.67 20.02
CA SER A 20 -28.51 -15.13 20.76
C SER A 20 -28.95 -13.75 20.26
N LEU A 21 -28.02 -12.87 19.88
CA LEU A 21 -28.37 -11.55 19.34
C LEU A 21 -29.07 -11.67 17.99
N PHE A 22 -28.58 -12.53 17.10
CA PHE A 22 -29.21 -12.74 15.79
C PHE A 22 -30.57 -13.44 15.92
N SER A 23 -30.74 -14.38 16.86
CA SER A 23 -32.06 -15.00 17.09
C SER A 23 -33.09 -13.99 17.62
N ILE A 24 -32.69 -13.08 18.53
CA ILE A 24 -33.56 -11.98 19.00
C ILE A 24 -33.96 -11.08 17.83
N VAL A 25 -33.04 -10.77 16.91
CA VAL A 25 -33.35 -9.97 15.72
C VAL A 25 -34.30 -10.73 14.78
N GLY A 26 -34.09 -12.02 14.55
CA GLY A 26 -34.98 -12.85 13.73
C GLY A 26 -36.40 -12.92 14.30
N GLN A 27 -36.53 -13.09 15.62
CA GLN A 27 -37.83 -13.10 16.30
C GLN A 27 -38.52 -11.72 16.25
N ARG A 28 -37.77 -10.63 16.39
CA ARG A 28 -38.29 -9.25 16.25
C ARG A 28 -38.82 -8.93 14.86
N ILE A 29 -38.32 -9.64 13.85
CA ILE A 29 -38.74 -9.50 12.45
C ILE A 29 -40.02 -10.31 12.15
N GLY A 30 -40.51 -11.12 13.10
CA GLY A 30 -41.75 -11.88 12.95
C GLY A 30 -41.59 -13.19 12.16
N LEU A 31 -40.35 -13.67 11.99
CA LEU A 31 -40.08 -15.01 11.47
C LEU A 31 -40.51 -16.06 12.49
N ALA A 32 -41.04 -17.19 12.01
CA ALA A 32 -41.30 -18.35 12.88
C ALA A 32 -39.98 -18.83 13.50
N ASP A 33 -40.01 -19.37 14.72
CA ASP A 33 -38.79 -19.74 15.47
C ASP A 33 -37.85 -20.64 14.66
N THR A 34 -38.40 -21.57 13.87
CA THR A 34 -37.63 -22.46 12.98
C THR A 34 -36.99 -21.73 11.80
N GLU A 35 -37.67 -20.74 11.22
CA GLU A 35 -37.14 -19.94 10.10
C GLU A 35 -36.12 -18.91 10.57
N ALA A 36 -36.32 -18.35 11.77
CA ALA A 36 -35.42 -17.40 12.41
C ALA A 36 -34.06 -18.05 12.73
N GLU A 37 -34.06 -19.30 13.17
CA GLU A 37 -32.83 -20.06 13.45
C GLU A 37 -32.04 -20.35 12.17
N GLU A 38 -32.70 -20.87 11.12
CA GLU A 38 -32.04 -21.14 9.83
C GLU A 38 -31.48 -19.85 9.19
N PHE A 39 -32.26 -18.76 9.22
CA PHE A 39 -31.81 -17.46 8.73
C PHE A 39 -30.59 -16.94 9.50
N THR A 40 -30.58 -17.09 10.83
CA THR A 40 -29.47 -16.69 11.68
C THR A 40 -28.20 -17.46 11.33
N VAL A 41 -28.29 -18.79 11.21
CA VAL A 41 -27.15 -19.63 10.87
C VAL A 41 -26.62 -19.27 9.49
N ASN A 42 -27.46 -19.14 8.47
CA ASN A 42 -27.02 -18.79 7.12
C ASN A 42 -26.37 -17.39 7.07
N SER A 43 -26.97 -16.41 7.73
CA SER A 43 -26.43 -15.05 7.82
C SER A 43 -25.05 -15.02 8.48
N LEU A 44 -24.88 -15.80 9.56
CA LEU A 44 -23.60 -15.92 10.25
C LEU A 44 -22.51 -16.51 9.34
N HIS A 45 -22.85 -17.52 8.53
CA HIS A 45 -21.93 -18.11 7.56
C HIS A 45 -21.52 -17.09 6.48
N PHE A 46 -22.46 -16.32 5.93
CA PHE A 46 -22.16 -15.27 4.96
C PHE A 46 -21.21 -14.22 5.52
N ILE A 47 -21.46 -13.75 6.75
CA ILE A 47 -20.59 -12.78 7.43
C ILE A 47 -19.22 -13.40 7.67
N TYR A 48 -19.15 -14.64 8.15
CA TYR A 48 -17.90 -15.33 8.42
C TYR A 48 -17.04 -15.47 7.15
N PHE A 49 -17.61 -16.00 6.07
CA PHE A 49 -16.89 -16.14 4.80
C PHE A 49 -16.50 -14.79 4.20
N GLY A 50 -17.35 -13.76 4.34
CA GLY A 50 -17.03 -12.40 3.93
C GLY A 50 -15.81 -11.84 4.67
N VAL A 51 -15.81 -11.90 6.00
CA VAL A 51 -14.69 -11.39 6.83
C VAL A 51 -13.40 -12.18 6.61
N LEU A 52 -13.51 -13.51 6.45
CA LEU A 52 -12.38 -14.37 6.16
C LEU A 52 -11.76 -14.04 4.79
N SER A 53 -12.59 -13.93 3.75
CA SER A 53 -12.13 -13.56 2.41
C SER A 53 -11.51 -12.16 2.40
N PHE A 54 -12.09 -11.20 3.12
CA PHE A 54 -11.54 -9.85 3.28
C PHE A 54 -10.14 -9.87 3.91
N SER A 55 -9.97 -10.70 4.95
CA SER A 55 -8.70 -10.86 5.66
C SER A 55 -7.62 -11.46 4.76
N ILE A 56 -7.96 -12.52 4.02
CA ILE A 56 -7.06 -13.13 3.04
C ILE A 56 -6.68 -12.11 1.95
N SER A 57 -7.65 -11.38 1.43
CA SER A 57 -7.42 -10.32 0.42
C SER A 57 -6.43 -9.27 0.92
N THR A 58 -6.54 -8.89 2.19
CA THR A 58 -5.63 -7.94 2.85
C THR A 58 -4.20 -8.50 2.97
N ILE A 59 -4.06 -9.78 3.32
CA ILE A 59 -2.75 -10.44 3.40
C ILE A 59 -2.11 -10.52 2.02
N VAL A 60 -2.87 -10.96 1.01
CA VAL A 60 -2.42 -11.02 -0.39
C VAL A 60 -1.97 -9.64 -0.85
N TYR A 61 -2.79 -8.60 -0.63
CA TYR A 61 -2.41 -7.23 -0.96
C TYR A 61 -1.11 -6.80 -0.28
N ASN A 62 -0.94 -7.09 1.01
CA ASN A 62 0.27 -6.70 1.74
C ASN A 62 1.53 -7.45 1.30
N ILE A 63 1.42 -8.71 0.90
CA ILE A 63 2.57 -9.51 0.44
C ILE A 63 2.99 -9.08 -0.97
N PHE A 64 2.02 -8.88 -1.87
CA PHE A 64 2.32 -8.69 -3.29
C PHE A 64 2.38 -7.23 -3.74
N CYS A 65 1.82 -6.28 -2.98
CA CYS A 65 1.91 -4.87 -3.34
C CYS A 65 3.32 -4.33 -3.04
N PRO A 66 3.99 -3.65 -4.00
CA PRO A 66 5.28 -3.02 -3.74
C PRO A 66 5.19 -1.92 -2.69
N ASP A 67 6.18 -1.83 -1.81
CA ASP A 67 6.17 -0.87 -0.70
C ASP A 67 6.13 0.58 -1.17
N VAL A 68 6.70 0.89 -2.33
CA VAL A 68 6.63 2.23 -2.95
C VAL A 68 5.18 2.67 -3.12
N ILE A 69 4.29 1.77 -3.57
CA ILE A 69 2.88 2.11 -3.82
C ILE A 69 2.08 2.12 -2.51
N LYS A 70 2.52 1.37 -1.49
CA LYS A 70 1.89 1.42 -0.15
C LYS A 70 2.18 2.73 0.57
N ILE A 71 3.39 3.25 0.41
CA ILE A 71 3.84 4.48 1.08
C ILE A 71 3.31 5.71 0.33
N PHE A 72 3.36 5.69 -1.00
CA PHE A 72 3.02 6.84 -1.84
C PHE A 72 1.71 6.61 -2.58
N SER A 73 0.67 7.36 -2.18
CA SER A 73 -0.64 7.27 -2.83
C SER A 73 -0.66 7.99 -4.18
N ASN A 74 0.24 8.95 -4.39
CA ASN A 74 0.31 9.77 -5.58
C ASN A 74 1.74 9.87 -6.11
N ARG A 75 1.86 9.83 -7.44
CA ARG A 75 3.10 10.09 -8.18
C ARG A 75 3.76 11.41 -7.77
N TYR A 76 2.98 12.47 -7.54
CA TYR A 76 3.52 13.77 -7.12
C TYR A 76 4.18 13.69 -5.74
N GLU A 77 3.55 12.96 -4.81
CA GLU A 77 4.09 12.79 -3.46
C GLU A 77 5.39 12.00 -3.49
N PHE A 78 5.42 10.87 -4.21
CA PHE A 78 6.64 10.10 -4.47
C PHE A 78 7.74 10.98 -5.04
N PHE A 79 7.42 11.75 -6.08
CA PHE A 79 8.37 12.63 -6.74
C PHE A 79 8.94 13.69 -5.78
N SER A 80 8.07 14.37 -5.03
CA SER A 80 8.47 15.44 -4.12
C SER A 80 9.38 14.94 -2.99
N GLN A 81 9.07 13.77 -2.43
CA GLN A 81 9.86 13.18 -1.35
C GLN A 81 11.17 12.59 -1.86
N GLU A 82 11.14 11.91 -3.01
CA GLU A 82 12.35 11.31 -3.60
C GLU A 82 13.31 12.40 -4.10
N LEU A 83 12.80 13.48 -4.71
CA LEU A 83 13.61 14.60 -5.17
C LEU A 83 14.24 15.41 -4.04
N ALA A 84 13.66 15.41 -2.83
CA ALA A 84 14.26 16.03 -1.66
C ALA A 84 15.54 15.31 -1.18
N VAL A 85 15.64 14.00 -1.45
CA VAL A 85 16.69 13.10 -0.95
C VAL A 85 17.63 12.61 -2.08
N ILE A 86 17.27 12.81 -3.34
CA ILE A 86 18.03 12.29 -4.48
C ILE A 86 19.47 12.83 -4.51
N THR A 87 20.42 11.91 -4.69
CA THR A 87 21.84 12.18 -4.94
C THR A 87 22.24 11.53 -6.26
N MET A 88 23.40 11.91 -6.82
CA MET A 88 23.92 11.30 -8.04
C MET A 88 24.06 9.77 -7.90
N GLU A 89 24.59 9.31 -6.77
CA GLU A 89 24.74 7.87 -6.47
C GLU A 89 23.38 7.16 -6.42
N ARG A 90 22.39 7.77 -5.75
CA ARG A 90 21.04 7.21 -5.66
C ARG A 90 20.34 7.16 -7.02
N ALA A 91 20.52 8.19 -7.85
CA ALA A 91 19.98 8.20 -9.22
C ALA A 91 20.64 7.10 -10.09
N LYS A 92 21.95 6.89 -9.97
CA LYS A 92 22.65 5.78 -10.63
C LYS A 92 22.17 4.41 -10.14
N ALA A 93 21.98 4.26 -8.82
CA ALA A 93 21.45 3.02 -8.23
C ALA A 93 20.03 2.72 -8.73
N ILE A 94 19.16 3.73 -8.81
CA ILE A 94 17.81 3.59 -9.38
C ILE A 94 17.87 3.18 -10.85
N ASN A 95 18.74 3.79 -11.65
CA ASN A 95 18.89 3.44 -13.06
C ASN A 95 19.37 1.98 -13.24
N LEU A 96 20.29 1.53 -12.38
CA LEU A 96 20.75 0.14 -12.36
C LEU A 96 19.62 -0.83 -11.96
N GLU A 97 18.88 -0.50 -10.89
CA GLU A 97 17.72 -1.27 -10.43
C GLU A 97 16.67 -1.42 -11.54
N LEU A 98 16.36 -0.33 -12.26
CA LEU A 98 15.40 -0.37 -13.38
C LEU A 98 15.89 -1.24 -14.53
N LYS A 99 17.19 -1.23 -14.80
CA LYS A 99 17.79 -2.07 -15.83
C LYS A 99 17.75 -3.55 -15.43
N GLU A 100 18.08 -3.87 -14.19
CA GLU A 100 18.16 -5.26 -13.71
C GLU A 100 16.78 -5.87 -13.48
N VAL A 101 15.87 -5.16 -12.83
CA VAL A 101 14.56 -5.69 -12.43
C VAL A 101 13.57 -5.69 -13.60
N PHE A 102 13.60 -4.64 -14.43
CA PHE A 102 12.60 -4.43 -15.48
C PHE A 102 13.16 -4.57 -16.90
N ASN A 103 14.45 -4.94 -17.06
CA ASN A 103 15.12 -5.09 -18.36
C ASN A 103 14.97 -3.86 -19.28
N LEU A 104 14.97 -2.63 -18.72
CA LEU A 104 14.93 -1.44 -19.56
C LEU A 104 16.24 -1.31 -20.35
N GLY A 105 16.12 -1.26 -21.68
CA GLY A 105 17.22 -0.96 -22.59
C GLY A 105 17.63 0.51 -22.60
N GLU A 106 16.80 1.40 -22.02
CA GLU A 106 17.11 2.82 -21.91
C GLU A 106 18.02 3.07 -20.70
N THR A 107 19.20 3.62 -20.97
CA THR A 107 20.10 4.10 -19.91
C THR A 107 19.97 5.61 -19.85
N PHE A 108 19.53 6.13 -18.70
CA PHE A 108 19.54 7.57 -18.47
C PHE A 108 21.00 8.03 -18.35
N ILE A 109 21.42 8.94 -19.23
CA ILE A 109 22.78 9.50 -19.22
C ILE A 109 22.88 10.47 -18.03
N LEU A 110 23.46 10.00 -16.93
CA LEU A 110 23.63 10.72 -15.67
C LEU A 110 25.12 11.08 -15.40
N ASP A 111 25.98 10.94 -16.41
CA ASP A 111 27.43 10.99 -16.22
C ASP A 111 28.02 12.38 -16.45
N ASP A 112 28.61 12.97 -15.41
CA ASP A 112 29.38 14.21 -15.46
C ASP A 112 30.84 13.96 -15.87
N ARG A 113 31.06 13.26 -16.98
CA ARG A 113 32.41 13.01 -17.53
C ARG A 113 33.19 14.28 -17.92
N ALA A 114 32.68 15.47 -17.60
CA ALA A 114 33.33 16.76 -17.80
C ALA A 114 34.03 17.34 -16.55
N GLY A 115 33.99 16.71 -15.37
CA GLY A 115 34.46 17.35 -14.11
C GLY A 115 35.64 16.73 -13.36
N ASP A 116 36.04 15.49 -13.66
CA ASP A 116 36.87 14.69 -12.73
C ASP A 116 38.39 14.85 -12.95
N GLN A 117 38.92 16.07 -12.75
CA GLN A 117 40.37 16.30 -12.65
C GLN A 117 40.82 17.01 -11.37
N SER A 118 39.94 17.32 -10.43
CA SER A 118 40.30 18.21 -9.31
C SER A 118 39.88 17.69 -7.94
N GLU A 119 40.44 16.57 -7.48
CA GLU A 119 40.55 16.32 -6.03
C GLU A 119 41.66 15.31 -5.70
N LYS A 120 42.90 15.68 -6.02
CA LYS A 120 44.07 15.20 -5.29
C LYS A 120 44.52 16.34 -4.37
N GLY A 121 44.16 16.28 -3.09
CA GLY A 121 44.80 17.19 -2.14
C GLY A 121 44.29 17.15 -0.71
N SER A 122 45.19 16.73 0.17
CA SER A 122 45.36 17.27 1.53
C SER A 122 44.70 16.51 2.67
N THR A 123 45.42 15.47 3.12
CA THR A 123 45.39 14.97 4.50
C THR A 123 46.05 15.98 5.44
N ARG A 124 45.30 16.61 6.36
CA ARG A 124 45.90 17.23 7.56
C ARG A 124 44.93 17.46 8.73
N ASN A 125 45.27 16.77 9.82
CA ASN A 125 45.18 17.07 11.26
C ASN A 125 43.82 17.18 11.98
N ASP A 126 43.71 16.32 13.00
CA ASP A 126 42.54 15.89 13.79
C ASP A 126 42.10 16.83 14.93
N ALA A 127 41.98 18.14 14.70
CA ALA A 127 41.57 19.06 15.78
C ALA A 127 40.37 19.98 15.48
N ASP A 128 39.77 19.92 14.29
CA ASP A 128 38.68 20.85 13.89
C ASP A 128 37.50 20.13 13.22
N GLY A 129 37.19 18.92 13.70
CA GLY A 129 36.26 17.97 13.05
C GLY A 129 34.84 18.51 12.85
N GLU A 130 34.28 19.24 13.82
CA GLU A 130 32.90 19.74 13.71
C GLU A 130 32.75 20.85 12.65
N LYS A 131 33.76 21.72 12.53
CA LYS A 131 33.78 22.78 11.51
C LYS A 131 34.01 22.19 10.12
N LEU A 132 34.85 21.16 10.02
CA LEU A 132 35.11 20.44 8.78
C LEU A 132 33.86 19.70 8.29
N GLU A 133 33.10 19.05 9.18
CA GLU A 133 31.85 18.38 8.81
C GLU A 133 30.79 19.36 8.31
N ARG A 134 30.66 20.53 8.94
CA ARG A 134 29.74 21.58 8.47
C ARG A 134 30.12 22.09 7.07
N MET A 135 31.41 22.31 6.81
CA MET A 135 31.89 22.73 5.48
C MET A 135 31.71 21.63 4.43
N ARG A 136 31.98 20.38 4.79
CA ARG A 136 31.74 19.22 3.91
C ARG A 136 30.25 19.12 3.54
N ASN A 137 29.37 19.23 4.53
CA ASN A 137 27.92 19.15 4.30
C ASN A 137 27.39 20.32 3.46
N ALA A 138 27.96 21.53 3.63
CA ALA A 138 27.62 22.69 2.82
C ALA A 138 28.06 22.52 1.34
N GLY A 139 29.27 22.02 1.10
CA GLY A 139 29.77 21.72 -0.25
C GLY A 139 28.95 20.65 -0.95
N VAL A 140 28.60 19.57 -0.25
CA VAL A 140 27.75 18.48 -0.78
C VAL A 140 26.39 19.01 -1.21
N ARG A 141 25.76 19.90 -0.41
CA ARG A 141 24.46 20.47 -0.75
C ARG A 141 24.51 21.39 -1.96
N SER A 142 25.52 22.26 -2.06
CA SER A 142 25.71 23.14 -3.22
C SER A 142 25.98 22.34 -4.51
N SER A 143 26.78 21.28 -4.43
CA SER A 143 27.06 20.40 -5.57
C SER A 143 25.80 19.65 -6.03
N ARG A 144 25.00 19.17 -5.07
CA ARG A 144 23.71 18.52 -5.35
C ARG A 144 22.75 19.44 -6.09
N GLU A 145 22.57 20.67 -5.63
CA GLU A 145 21.65 21.63 -6.25
C GLU A 145 22.12 22.03 -7.66
N HIS A 146 23.43 22.22 -7.84
CA HIS A 146 24.02 22.46 -9.16
C HIS A 146 23.78 21.28 -10.11
N TRP A 147 24.07 20.06 -9.66
CA TRP A 147 23.84 18.83 -10.42
C TRP A 147 22.38 18.64 -10.80
N LEU A 148 21.47 18.85 -9.84
CA LEU A 148 20.02 18.73 -10.05
C LEU A 148 19.50 19.76 -11.03
N SER A 149 20.01 21.00 -10.99
CA SER A 149 19.61 22.02 -11.96
C SER A 149 19.96 21.61 -13.40
N LYS A 150 21.13 21.00 -13.58
CA LYS A 150 21.65 20.53 -14.87
C LYS A 150 20.96 19.25 -15.38
N HIS A 151 20.56 18.35 -14.48
CA HIS A 151 19.99 17.04 -14.81
C HIS A 151 18.52 16.87 -14.41
N SER A 152 17.80 17.97 -14.15
CA SER A 152 16.40 17.94 -13.69
C SER A 152 15.47 17.14 -14.62
N GLY A 153 15.64 17.28 -15.93
CA GLY A 153 14.86 16.52 -16.93
C GLY A 153 15.08 15.01 -16.86
N PRO A 154 16.32 14.51 -17.07
CA PRO A 154 16.64 13.08 -16.99
C PRO A 154 16.25 12.44 -15.64
N VAL A 155 16.54 13.13 -14.53
CA VAL A 155 16.17 12.64 -13.18
C VAL A 155 14.65 12.56 -13.04
N SER A 156 13.92 13.55 -13.56
CA SER A 156 12.47 13.52 -13.52
C SER A 156 11.89 12.35 -14.29
N ASN A 157 12.39 12.12 -15.51
CA ASN A 157 11.97 11.00 -16.34
C ASN A 157 12.29 9.65 -15.70
N LEU A 158 13.47 9.52 -15.08
CA LEU A 158 13.88 8.33 -14.33
C LEU A 158 12.91 8.02 -13.19
N LEU A 159 12.59 9.01 -12.36
CA LEU A 159 11.65 8.84 -11.23
C LEU A 159 10.24 8.53 -11.71
N HIS A 160 9.80 9.20 -12.77
CA HIS A 160 8.50 8.93 -13.38
C HIS A 160 8.40 7.50 -13.89
N LYS A 161 9.44 7.05 -14.60
CA LYS A 161 9.50 5.70 -15.16
C LYS A 161 9.55 4.66 -14.06
N LYS A 162 10.32 4.91 -12.98
CA LYS A 162 10.32 4.08 -11.78
C LYS A 162 8.90 3.91 -11.25
N TYR A 163 8.23 5.01 -10.95
CA TYR A 163 6.87 4.94 -10.41
C TYR A 163 5.91 4.19 -11.35
N GLU A 164 5.93 4.50 -12.65
CA GLU A 164 5.08 3.85 -13.66
C GLU A 164 5.29 2.33 -13.71
N LEU A 165 6.54 1.86 -13.64
CA LEU A 165 6.85 0.44 -13.67
C LEU A 165 6.39 -0.28 -12.40
N TYR A 166 6.56 0.33 -11.22
CA TYR A 166 6.02 -0.22 -9.97
C TYR A 166 4.48 -0.19 -9.92
N ASP A 167 3.87 0.78 -10.59
CA ASP A 167 2.42 0.89 -10.68
C ASP A 167 1.84 -0.22 -11.59
N ASN A 168 2.49 -0.48 -12.72
CA ASN A 168 2.06 -1.46 -13.71
C ASN A 168 2.45 -2.91 -13.37
N SER A 169 3.53 -3.14 -12.63
CA SER A 169 4.06 -4.49 -12.33
C SER A 169 3.11 -5.37 -11.51
N GLY A 170 2.09 -4.78 -10.88
CA GLY A 170 1.12 -5.49 -10.04
C GLY A 170 -0.30 -5.56 -10.60
N PHE A 171 -0.55 -5.18 -11.87
CA PHE A 171 -1.92 -4.99 -12.38
C PHE A 171 -2.82 -6.22 -12.17
N GLY A 172 -2.32 -7.42 -12.48
CA GLY A 172 -3.08 -8.67 -12.32
C GLY A 172 -3.46 -8.95 -10.86
N ILE A 173 -2.48 -8.84 -9.95
CA ILE A 173 -2.70 -9.11 -8.52
C ILE A 173 -3.62 -8.06 -7.90
N ARG A 174 -3.48 -6.79 -8.28
CA ARG A 174 -4.36 -5.71 -7.82
C ARG A 174 -5.80 -5.93 -8.25
N THR A 175 -5.99 -6.35 -9.51
CA THR A 175 -7.32 -6.68 -10.04
C THR A 175 -7.93 -7.85 -9.28
N PHE A 176 -7.16 -8.90 -9.03
CA PHE A 176 -7.59 -10.04 -8.22
C PHE A 176 -7.99 -9.62 -6.79
N VAL A 177 -7.14 -8.84 -6.12
CA VAL A 177 -7.40 -8.30 -4.78
C VAL A 177 -8.67 -7.45 -4.77
N PHE A 178 -8.85 -6.59 -5.77
CA PHE A 178 -10.06 -5.76 -5.92
C PHE A 178 -11.32 -6.62 -6.01
N PHE A 179 -11.34 -7.63 -6.89
CA PHE A 179 -12.49 -8.53 -7.00
C PHE A 179 -12.72 -9.33 -5.73
N SER A 180 -11.66 -9.76 -5.06
CA SER A 180 -11.77 -10.48 -3.79
C SER A 180 -12.39 -9.60 -2.70
N TYR A 181 -12.01 -8.32 -2.62
CA TYR A 181 -12.68 -7.35 -1.74
C TYR A 181 -14.14 -7.09 -2.12
N LEU A 182 -14.45 -7.02 -3.42
CA LEU A 182 -15.81 -6.84 -3.91
C LEU A 182 -16.70 -8.01 -3.48
N VAL A 183 -16.25 -9.25 -3.71
CA VAL A 183 -16.96 -10.47 -3.30
C VAL A 183 -17.13 -10.50 -1.78
N SER A 184 -16.08 -10.18 -1.02
CA SER A 184 -16.14 -10.12 0.45
C SER A 184 -17.20 -9.13 0.94
N THR A 185 -17.25 -7.95 0.31
CA THR A 185 -18.21 -6.89 0.65
C THR A 185 -19.63 -7.31 0.31
N LEU A 186 -19.84 -7.95 -0.84
CA LEU A 186 -21.14 -8.48 -1.25
C LEU A 186 -21.64 -9.56 -0.28
N LEU A 187 -20.77 -10.49 0.14
CA LEU A 187 -21.13 -11.52 1.12
C LEU A 187 -21.58 -10.91 2.46
N MET A 188 -20.92 -9.84 2.91
CA MET A 188 -21.34 -9.11 4.13
C MET A 188 -22.60 -8.26 3.90
N ALA A 189 -22.81 -7.75 2.68
CA ALA A 189 -23.95 -6.92 2.33
C ALA A 189 -25.27 -7.70 2.23
N ILE A 190 -25.24 -8.97 1.81
CA ILE A 190 -26.47 -9.79 1.64
C ILE A 190 -27.30 -9.87 2.93
N PRO A 191 -26.79 -10.37 4.07
CA PRO A 191 -27.60 -10.48 5.29
C PRO A 191 -28.01 -9.11 5.84
N THR A 192 -27.20 -8.07 5.65
CA THR A 192 -27.55 -6.70 6.08
C THR A 192 -28.66 -6.08 5.23
N LEU A 193 -28.68 -6.35 3.92
CA LEU A 193 -29.76 -5.92 3.04
C LEU A 193 -31.05 -6.69 3.30
N ILE A 194 -30.98 -8.01 3.54
CA ILE A 194 -32.16 -8.81 3.87
C ILE A 194 -32.80 -8.33 5.18
N THR A 195 -31.99 -8.15 6.23
CA THR A 195 -32.49 -7.64 7.52
C THR A 195 -33.06 -6.23 7.38
N ALA A 196 -32.41 -5.34 6.62
CA ALA A 196 -32.93 -4.00 6.35
C ALA A 196 -34.27 -4.03 5.60
N ALA A 197 -34.39 -4.84 4.54
CA ALA A 197 -35.62 -5.00 3.78
C ALA A 197 -36.77 -5.52 4.64
N GLN A 198 -36.48 -6.50 5.51
CA GLN A 198 -37.45 -7.06 6.45
C GLN A 198 -37.93 -6.03 7.48
N ILE A 199 -37.03 -5.21 8.03
CA ILE A 199 -37.39 -4.13 8.96
C ILE A 199 -38.28 -3.09 8.26
N VAL A 200 -37.99 -2.75 7.00
CA VAL A 200 -38.83 -1.82 6.24
C VAL A 200 -40.23 -2.42 6.04
N LEU A 201 -40.32 -3.69 5.63
CA LEU A 201 -41.61 -4.36 5.44
C LEU A 201 -42.42 -4.45 6.74
N SER A 202 -41.78 -4.72 7.89
CA SER A 202 -42.47 -4.81 9.18
C SER A 202 -42.96 -3.46 9.72
N LEU A 203 -42.46 -2.34 9.21
CA LEU A 203 -42.99 -1.00 9.54
C LEU A 203 -44.25 -0.63 8.76
N PHE A 204 -44.52 -1.31 7.64
CA PHE A 204 -45.67 -1.02 6.77
C PHE A 204 -46.85 -1.99 6.93
N ASN A 205 -46.66 -3.11 7.65
CA ASN A 205 -47.71 -4.05 8.03
C ASN A 205 -48.18 -3.80 9.46
#